data_AF-A0A2E6C3X2-F1
#
_entry.id   AF-A0A2E6C3X2-F1
#
_cell.length_a   1.000
_cell.length_b   1.000
_cell.length_c   1.000
_cell.angle_alpha   90.00
_cell.angle_beta   90.00
_cell.angle_gamma   90.00
#
_symmetry.space_group_name_H-M   'P 1'
#
loop_
_entity.id
_entity.type
_entity.pdbx_description
1 polymer ?
#
loop_
_entity_poly.entity_id
_entity_poly.type
_entity_poly.pdbx_seq_one_letter_code
_entity_poly.pdbx_strand_id
1 'polypeptide(L)'
;MVDQNLILVGYAVPMVFGLVLMTKAGDGLADTLAQQNPRYAHARRRHMLGMNLVAFMGFVVSVHTLWISNKISEGANVCSTATVFSCDDVLGNSQYNVDPFFGISWGLIGMFAFGAILFITNSVGKEPDALWAESYMKYGMYMTGAGMLVIALLVSYEVRMEKICQFCTMAHIANVVCLFGFWKAGKMHEEGNWDDKEQTTASNQDSEKSSNDAPEKAPKRQPKQSNRKGGKGNDKNDKFW
;
A
#
# COMPACT_ATOMS: atom_id res chain seq x y z
N MET A 1 -21.85 22.18 16.31
CA MET A 1 -21.88 20.72 16.07
C MET A 1 -21.43 20.51 14.65
N VAL A 2 -20.31 19.81 14.42
CA VAL A 2 -19.84 19.50 13.06
C VAL A 2 -20.80 18.47 12.47
N ASP A 3 -21.21 18.66 11.21
CA ASP A 3 -22.07 17.71 10.51
C ASP A 3 -21.37 16.36 10.39
N GLN A 4 -22.03 15.31 10.82
CA GLN A 4 -21.50 13.95 10.81
C GLN A 4 -21.29 13.44 9.38
N ASN A 5 -22.12 13.89 8.45
CA ASN A 5 -21.93 13.60 7.03
C ASN A 5 -20.65 14.25 6.49
N LEU A 6 -20.30 15.45 6.98
CA LEU A 6 -19.06 16.12 6.59
C LEU A 6 -17.83 15.37 7.11
N ILE A 7 -17.89 14.86 8.34
CA ILE A 7 -16.83 14.00 8.90
C ILE A 7 -16.72 12.70 8.08
N LEU A 8 -17.86 12.08 7.73
CA LEU A 8 -17.90 10.87 6.93
C LEU A 8 -17.29 11.08 5.53
N VAL A 9 -17.62 12.19 4.87
CA VAL A 9 -17.01 12.59 3.59
C VAL A 9 -15.50 12.81 3.75
N GLY A 10 -15.08 13.44 4.86
CA GLY A 10 -13.68 13.63 5.21
C GLY A 10 -12.87 12.33 5.31
N TYR A 11 -13.51 11.21 5.69
CA TYR A 11 -12.89 9.88 5.71
C TYR A 11 -13.03 9.13 4.38
N ALA A 12 -14.18 9.28 3.70
CA ALA A 12 -14.47 8.60 2.45
C ALA A 12 -13.58 9.10 1.30
N VAL A 13 -13.34 10.41 1.19
CA VAL A 13 -12.55 10.99 0.09
C VAL A 13 -11.11 10.44 0.07
N PRO A 14 -10.34 10.46 1.17
CA PRO A 14 -9.00 9.87 1.18
C PRO A 14 -9.03 8.36 0.96
N MET A 15 -10.04 7.65 1.46
CA MET A 15 -10.15 6.19 1.26
C MET A 15 -10.38 5.84 -0.22
N VAL A 16 -11.29 6.54 -0.90
CA VAL A 16 -11.54 6.37 -2.34
C VAL A 16 -10.31 6.77 -3.14
N PHE A 17 -9.65 7.87 -2.78
CA PHE A 17 -8.39 8.27 -3.40
C PHE A 17 -7.32 7.18 -3.27
N GLY A 18 -7.18 6.57 -2.08
CA GLY A 18 -6.27 5.45 -1.83
C GLY A 18 -6.60 4.23 -2.68
N LEU A 19 -7.89 3.89 -2.83
CA LEU A 19 -8.35 2.82 -3.72
C LEU A 19 -8.04 3.12 -5.18
N VAL A 20 -8.28 4.35 -5.66
CA VAL A 20 -7.96 4.74 -7.04
C VAL A 20 -6.47 4.55 -7.32
N LEU A 21 -5.59 4.95 -6.40
CA LEU A 21 -4.14 4.75 -6.52
C LEU A 21 -3.72 3.28 -6.60
N MET A 22 -4.48 2.36 -5.99
CA MET A 22 -4.23 0.92 -6.12
C MET A 22 -4.66 0.36 -7.48
N THR A 23 -5.52 1.05 -8.24
CA THR A 23 -6.08 0.55 -9.51
C THR A 23 -5.37 1.15 -10.72
N LYS A 24 -5.62 0.60 -11.92
CA LYS A 24 -5.12 1.19 -13.18
C LYS A 24 -5.71 2.57 -13.48
N ALA A 25 -6.84 2.92 -12.88
CA ALA A 25 -7.38 4.28 -12.96
C ALA A 25 -6.43 5.32 -12.32
N GLY A 26 -5.56 4.89 -11.41
CA GLY A 26 -4.50 5.72 -10.86
C GLY A 26 -3.36 6.01 -11.83
N ASP A 27 -3.29 5.41 -13.02
CA ASP A 27 -2.22 5.64 -14.01
C ASP A 27 -2.27 7.07 -14.56
N GLY A 28 -3.44 7.56 -14.98
CA GLY A 28 -3.58 8.95 -15.42
C GLY A 28 -3.33 9.97 -14.30
N LEU A 29 -3.64 9.61 -13.05
CA LEU A 29 -3.32 10.44 -11.89
C LEU A 29 -1.81 10.41 -11.59
N ALA A 30 -1.19 9.23 -11.72
CA ALA A 30 0.24 9.05 -11.54
C ALA A 30 1.04 9.84 -12.55
N ASP A 31 0.58 10.01 -13.79
CA ASP A 31 1.27 10.86 -14.78
C ASP A 31 1.32 12.32 -14.32
N THR A 32 0.21 12.84 -13.76
CA THR A 32 0.17 14.20 -13.20
C THR A 32 1.02 14.35 -11.92
N LEU A 33 1.02 13.33 -11.06
CA LEU A 33 1.82 13.30 -9.83
C LEU A 33 3.32 13.04 -10.11
N ALA A 34 3.65 12.30 -11.17
CA ALA A 34 5.01 11.99 -11.60
C ALA A 34 5.70 13.22 -12.18
N GLN A 35 4.95 14.12 -12.82
CA GLN A 35 5.47 15.44 -13.22
C GLN A 35 5.97 16.27 -12.03
N GLN A 36 5.35 16.12 -10.85
CA GLN A 36 5.77 16.82 -9.63
C GLN A 36 6.84 16.05 -8.84
N ASN A 37 6.80 14.71 -8.86
CA ASN A 37 7.79 13.89 -8.18
C ASN A 37 7.97 12.54 -8.93
N PRO A 38 9.12 12.27 -9.58
CA PRO A 38 9.34 11.07 -10.40
C PRO A 38 9.22 9.77 -9.59
N ARG A 39 9.32 9.89 -8.28
CA ARG A 39 9.14 8.86 -7.27
C ARG A 39 7.73 8.24 -7.22
N TYR A 40 6.73 8.83 -7.89
CA TYR A 40 5.37 8.28 -8.03
C TYR A 40 5.12 7.54 -9.36
N ALA A 41 6.09 7.53 -10.27
CA ALA A 41 5.99 6.78 -11.54
C ALA A 41 5.95 5.26 -11.32
N HIS A 42 6.52 4.79 -10.21
CA HIS A 42 6.58 3.37 -9.86
C HIS A 42 5.22 2.84 -9.35
N ALA A 43 4.64 1.89 -10.08
CA ALA A 43 3.35 1.28 -9.77
C ALA A 43 3.31 0.67 -8.36
N ARG A 44 4.41 0.04 -7.91
CA ARG A 44 4.59 -0.50 -6.55
C ARG A 44 4.41 0.58 -5.48
N ARG A 45 5.13 1.69 -5.62
CA ARG A 45 5.15 2.78 -4.62
C ARG A 45 3.80 3.46 -4.50
N ARG A 46 3.09 3.62 -5.63
CA ARG A 46 1.72 4.13 -5.65
C ARG A 46 0.74 3.19 -4.97
N HIS A 47 0.83 1.89 -5.25
CA HIS A 47 -0.03 0.87 -4.63
C HIS A 47 0.16 0.83 -3.10
N MET A 48 1.41 0.84 -2.64
CA MET A 48 1.74 0.87 -1.21
C MET A 48 1.28 2.18 -0.54
N LEU A 49 1.39 3.31 -1.22
CA LEU A 49 0.86 4.59 -0.71
C LEU A 49 -0.67 4.54 -0.57
N GLY A 50 -1.37 3.99 -1.58
CA GLY A 50 -2.80 3.76 -1.50
C GLY A 50 -3.17 2.88 -0.30
N MET A 51 -2.44 1.80 -0.06
CA MET A 51 -2.70 0.90 1.07
C MET A 51 -2.47 1.58 2.41
N ASN A 52 -1.39 2.36 2.54
CA ASN A 52 -1.14 3.15 3.75
C ASN A 52 -2.27 4.16 4.00
N LEU A 53 -2.78 4.81 2.96
CA LEU A 53 -3.86 5.78 3.10
C LEU A 53 -5.17 5.11 3.56
N VAL A 54 -5.53 3.96 2.97
CA VAL A 54 -6.73 3.20 3.37
C VAL A 54 -6.58 2.60 4.77
N ALA A 55 -5.40 2.09 5.13
CA ALA A 55 -5.15 1.56 6.47
C ALA A 55 -5.21 2.67 7.54
N PHE A 56 -4.67 3.86 7.23
CA PHE A 56 -4.79 5.04 8.09
C PHE A 56 -6.26 5.52 8.20
N MET A 57 -6.96 5.57 7.06
CA MET A 57 -8.40 5.37 6.88
C MET A 57 -9.10 4.62 8.01
N GLY A 58 -8.95 3.31 7.95
CA GLY A 58 -9.59 2.36 8.87
C GLY A 58 -9.16 2.57 10.31
N PHE A 59 -7.90 2.94 10.57
CA PHE A 59 -7.42 3.26 11.91
C PHE A 59 -8.16 4.45 12.52
N VAL A 60 -8.22 5.59 11.80
CA VAL A 60 -8.91 6.79 12.29
C VAL A 60 -10.39 6.53 12.48
N VAL A 61 -11.04 5.83 11.54
CA VAL A 61 -12.46 5.44 11.70
C VAL A 61 -12.65 4.57 12.94
N SER A 62 -11.75 3.62 13.22
CA SER A 62 -11.83 2.77 14.42
C SER A 62 -11.61 3.54 15.73
N VAL A 63 -10.70 4.50 15.73
CA VAL A 63 -10.52 5.43 16.88
C VAL A 63 -11.79 6.27 17.06
N HIS A 64 -12.39 6.72 15.96
CA HIS A 64 -13.61 7.52 16.00
C HIS A 64 -14.82 6.71 16.52
N THR A 65 -14.99 5.45 16.10
CA THR A 65 -16.06 4.58 16.63
C THR A 65 -15.87 4.29 18.10
N LEU A 66 -14.64 4.07 18.57
CA LEU A 66 -14.34 3.92 19.99
C LEU A 66 -14.65 5.20 20.78
N TRP A 67 -14.30 6.36 20.23
CA TRP A 67 -14.64 7.65 20.83
C TRP A 67 -16.16 7.86 20.93
N ILE A 68 -16.90 7.54 19.86
CA ILE A 68 -18.38 7.59 19.86
C ILE A 68 -18.94 6.67 20.94
N SER A 69 -18.48 5.42 21.01
CA SER A 69 -18.91 4.46 22.03
C SER A 69 -18.74 5.00 23.45
N ASN A 70 -17.59 5.63 23.73
CA ASN A 70 -17.34 6.23 25.04
C ASN A 70 -18.28 7.42 25.30
N LYS A 71 -18.54 8.26 24.29
CA LYS A 71 -19.49 9.38 24.43
C LYS A 71 -20.93 8.95 24.64
N ILE A 72 -21.37 7.87 24.01
CA ILE A 72 -22.69 7.29 24.26
C ILE A 72 -22.79 6.79 25.70
N SER A 73 -21.72 6.18 26.23
CA SER A 73 -21.69 5.74 27.64
C SER A 73 -21.76 6.90 28.65
N GLU A 74 -21.30 8.09 28.26
CA GLU A 74 -21.44 9.34 29.04
C GLU A 74 -22.85 9.97 28.90
N GLY A 75 -23.74 9.38 28.09
CA GLY A 75 -25.10 9.86 27.83
C GLY A 75 -25.22 10.86 26.67
N ALA A 76 -24.17 11.02 25.85
CA ALA A 76 -24.24 11.84 24.66
C ALA A 76 -24.92 11.10 23.52
N ASN A 77 -25.78 11.79 22.77
CA ASN A 77 -26.37 11.22 21.57
C ASN A 77 -25.53 11.60 20.34
N VAL A 78 -24.90 10.61 19.70
CA VAL A 78 -24.01 10.82 18.55
C VAL A 78 -24.47 9.96 17.38
N CYS A 79 -24.93 10.61 16.32
CA CYS A 79 -25.40 9.95 15.10
C CYS A 79 -26.64 9.09 15.34
N SER A 80 -27.54 9.57 16.20
CA SER A 80 -28.91 9.10 16.22
C SER A 80 -29.73 9.91 15.22
N THR A 81 -30.36 9.19 14.32
CA THR A 81 -31.48 9.71 13.53
C THR A 81 -32.67 8.79 13.78
N ALA A 82 -33.89 9.29 13.60
CA ALA A 82 -35.09 8.45 13.65
C ALA A 82 -35.20 7.45 12.48
N THR A 83 -34.15 7.31 11.66
CA THR A 83 -34.11 6.47 10.48
C THR A 83 -33.36 5.14 10.75
N VAL A 84 -33.15 4.35 9.70
CA VAL A 84 -32.37 3.11 9.74
C VAL A 84 -30.89 3.39 10.04
N PHE A 85 -30.39 4.61 9.78
CA PHE A 85 -29.01 4.99 10.04
C PHE A 85 -28.85 5.57 11.45
N SER A 86 -28.39 4.75 12.40
CA SER A 86 -28.17 5.16 13.78
C SER A 86 -26.94 4.45 14.33
N CYS A 87 -25.85 5.21 14.53
CA CYS A 87 -24.64 4.65 15.15
C CYS A 87 -24.82 4.51 16.66
N ASP A 88 -25.68 5.34 17.25
CA ASP A 88 -26.04 5.32 18.67
C ASP A 88 -26.67 3.98 19.07
N ASP A 89 -27.64 3.51 18.27
CA ASP A 89 -28.34 2.24 18.53
C ASP A 89 -27.38 1.03 18.44
N VAL A 90 -26.42 1.06 17.53
CA VAL A 90 -25.48 -0.05 17.27
C VAL A 90 -24.32 -0.05 18.28
N LEU A 91 -23.69 1.11 18.50
CA LEU A 91 -22.51 1.23 19.38
C LEU A 91 -22.89 1.38 20.85
N GLY A 92 -24.07 1.93 21.15
CA GLY A 92 -24.60 2.02 22.51
C GLY A 92 -25.09 0.69 23.07
N ASN A 93 -25.25 -0.34 22.22
CA ASN A 93 -25.71 -1.65 22.67
C ASN A 93 -24.57 -2.46 23.29
N SER A 94 -24.65 -2.67 24.60
CA SER A 94 -23.64 -3.40 25.39
C SER A 94 -23.54 -4.90 25.08
N GLN A 95 -24.45 -5.47 24.29
CA GLN A 95 -24.40 -6.87 23.85
C GLN A 95 -23.74 -7.03 22.47
N TYR A 96 -23.85 -6.02 21.59
CA TYR A 96 -23.38 -6.12 20.21
C TYR A 96 -22.09 -5.34 19.93
N ASN A 97 -21.80 -4.30 20.71
CA ASN A 97 -20.59 -3.49 20.56
C ASN A 97 -19.35 -4.06 21.26
N VAL A 98 -19.51 -5.14 22.03
CA VAL A 98 -18.40 -5.86 22.68
C VAL A 98 -18.25 -7.25 22.08
N ASP A 99 -17.03 -7.76 22.09
CA ASP A 99 -16.79 -9.14 21.74
C ASP A 99 -17.34 -10.06 22.86
N PRO A 100 -18.00 -11.18 22.50
CA PRO A 100 -18.69 -12.03 23.47
C PRO A 100 -17.75 -12.90 24.33
N PHE A 101 -16.44 -12.91 24.06
CA PHE A 101 -15.48 -13.78 24.75
C PHE A 101 -14.63 -13.01 25.78
N PHE A 102 -14.14 -11.83 25.41
CA PHE A 102 -13.25 -10.98 26.20
C PHE A 102 -13.91 -9.67 26.67
N GLY A 103 -15.09 -9.31 26.14
CA GLY A 103 -15.82 -8.10 26.54
C GLY A 103 -15.18 -6.79 26.08
N ILE A 104 -14.32 -6.84 25.06
CA ILE A 104 -13.59 -5.71 24.47
C ILE A 104 -14.44 -5.08 23.36
N SER A 105 -14.44 -3.75 23.27
CA SER A 105 -15.13 -3.06 22.17
C SER A 105 -14.53 -3.42 20.81
N TRP A 106 -15.38 -3.67 19.82
CA TRP A 106 -14.97 -3.89 18.43
C TRP A 106 -14.18 -2.70 17.85
N GLY A 107 -14.45 -1.48 18.30
CA GLY A 107 -13.67 -0.29 17.92
C GLY A 107 -12.21 -0.39 18.36
N LEU A 108 -11.94 -0.93 19.55
CA LEU A 108 -10.58 -1.13 20.05
C LEU A 108 -9.84 -2.23 19.27
N ILE A 109 -10.53 -3.34 18.98
CA ILE A 109 -9.98 -4.42 18.16
C ILE A 109 -9.62 -3.89 16.76
N GLY A 110 -10.52 -3.12 16.15
CA GLY A 110 -10.29 -2.46 14.86
C GLY A 110 -9.09 -1.53 14.88
N MET A 111 -8.92 -0.73 15.94
CA MET A 111 -7.77 0.17 16.09
C MET A 111 -6.44 -0.60 16.07
N PHE A 112 -6.32 -1.70 16.81
CA PHE A 112 -5.11 -2.52 16.80
C PHE A 112 -4.91 -3.24 15.47
N ALA A 113 -5.98 -3.77 14.87
CA ALA A 113 -5.90 -4.47 13.59
C ALA A 113 -5.47 -3.54 12.45
N PHE A 114 -6.11 -2.38 12.28
CA PHE A 114 -5.71 -1.39 11.27
C PHE A 114 -4.36 -0.76 11.58
N GLY A 115 -3.99 -0.60 12.85
CA GLY A 115 -2.65 -0.17 13.25
C GLY A 115 -1.57 -1.16 12.80
N ALA A 116 -1.80 -2.46 13.00
CA ALA A 116 -0.90 -3.53 12.54
C ALA A 116 -0.83 -3.60 11.01
N ILE A 117 -1.97 -3.49 10.32
CA ILE A 117 -2.01 -3.41 8.85
C ILE A 117 -1.22 -2.21 8.36
N LEU A 118 -1.43 -1.03 8.94
CA LEU A 118 -0.71 0.19 8.58
C LEU A 118 0.80 0.03 8.81
N PHE A 119 1.21 -0.58 9.91
CA PHE A 119 2.62 -0.88 10.18
C PHE A 119 3.23 -1.79 9.10
N ILE A 120 2.52 -2.86 8.72
CA ILE A 120 2.94 -3.78 7.66
C ILE A 120 3.07 -3.07 6.33
N THR A 121 2.02 -2.34 5.90
CA THR A 121 2.03 -1.64 4.61
C THR A 121 3.08 -0.54 4.56
N ASN A 122 3.39 0.08 5.70
CA ASN A 122 4.43 1.09 5.78
C ASN A 122 5.83 0.48 5.71
N SER A 123 6.05 -0.64 6.40
CA SER A 123 7.32 -1.36 6.41
C SER A 123 7.64 -1.93 5.03
N VAL A 124 6.69 -2.63 4.41
CA VAL A 124 6.83 -3.18 3.05
C VAL A 124 7.02 -2.08 2.01
N GLY A 125 6.36 -0.93 2.19
CA GLY A 125 6.51 0.21 1.29
C GLY A 125 7.88 0.90 1.36
N LYS A 126 8.60 0.77 2.46
CA LYS A 126 9.95 1.34 2.63
C LYS A 126 11.06 0.38 2.25
N GLU A 127 10.89 -0.91 2.55
CA GLU A 127 11.86 -1.96 2.27
C GLU A 127 11.22 -3.10 1.45
N PRO A 128 10.96 -2.86 0.16
CA PRO A 128 10.22 -3.81 -0.67
C PRO A 128 11.03 -5.05 -1.10
N ASP A 129 12.37 -4.96 -1.07
CA ASP A 129 13.27 -6.01 -1.56
C ASP A 129 13.82 -6.88 -0.41
N ALA A 130 13.36 -6.63 0.82
CA ALA A 130 13.78 -7.38 1.98
C ALA A 130 13.04 -8.73 2.05
N LEU A 131 13.76 -9.77 2.50
CA LEU A 131 13.23 -11.16 2.59
C LEU A 131 11.96 -11.27 3.45
N TRP A 132 11.74 -10.32 4.37
CA TRP A 132 10.55 -10.28 5.21
C TRP A 132 9.31 -9.69 4.54
N ALA A 133 9.46 -8.99 3.40
CA ALA A 133 8.39 -8.20 2.80
C ALA A 133 7.26 -9.10 2.29
N GLU A 134 7.63 -10.22 1.66
CA GLU A 134 6.70 -11.25 1.21
C GLU A 134 5.92 -11.87 2.37
N SER A 135 6.62 -12.17 3.48
CA SER A 135 5.99 -12.74 4.68
C SER A 135 5.00 -11.74 5.29
N TYR A 136 5.37 -10.47 5.36
CA TYR A 136 4.51 -9.40 5.89
C TYR A 136 3.27 -9.17 5.02
N MET A 137 3.39 -9.24 3.69
CA MET A 137 2.23 -9.20 2.80
C MET A 137 1.29 -10.39 3.01
N LYS A 138 1.82 -11.61 3.20
CA LYS A 138 1.02 -12.80 3.54
C LYS A 138 0.31 -12.64 4.89
N TYR A 139 1.00 -12.13 5.91
CA TYR A 139 0.37 -11.82 7.20
C TYR A 139 -0.74 -10.78 7.06
N GLY A 140 -0.53 -9.72 6.28
CA GLY A 140 -1.56 -8.72 5.98
C GLY A 140 -2.79 -9.31 5.29
N MET A 141 -2.59 -10.22 4.33
CA MET A 141 -3.65 -10.97 3.66
C MET A 141 -4.44 -11.85 4.64
N TYR A 142 -3.75 -12.60 5.52
CA TYR A 142 -4.42 -13.43 6.51
C TYR A 142 -5.18 -12.60 7.55
N MET A 143 -4.62 -11.48 8.02
CA MET A 143 -5.30 -10.59 8.97
C MET A 143 -6.56 -9.97 8.36
N THR A 144 -6.48 -9.44 7.16
CA THR A 144 -7.65 -8.84 6.47
C THR A 144 -8.68 -9.91 6.08
N GLY A 145 -8.23 -11.12 5.73
CA GLY A 145 -9.09 -12.29 5.51
C GLY A 145 -9.82 -12.75 6.77
N ALA A 146 -9.14 -12.85 7.91
CA ALA A 146 -9.78 -13.10 9.20
C ALA A 146 -10.75 -11.97 9.59
N GLY A 147 -10.40 -10.72 9.27
CA GLY A 147 -11.26 -9.55 9.43
C GLY A 147 -12.60 -9.69 8.69
N MET A 148 -12.64 -10.37 7.54
CA MET A 148 -13.91 -10.61 6.82
C MET A 148 -14.89 -11.48 7.61
N LEU A 149 -14.40 -12.46 8.38
CA LEU A 149 -15.25 -13.29 9.24
C LEU A 149 -15.86 -12.45 10.38
N VAL A 150 -15.05 -11.57 10.96
CA VAL A 150 -15.51 -10.63 12.00
C VAL A 150 -16.54 -9.66 11.42
N ILE A 151 -16.30 -9.10 10.23
CA ILE A 151 -17.23 -8.20 9.55
C ILE A 151 -18.56 -8.92 9.25
N ALA A 152 -18.53 -10.16 8.79
CA ALA A 152 -19.76 -10.93 8.55
C ALA A 152 -20.59 -11.10 9.84
N LEU A 153 -19.93 -11.32 10.97
CA LEU A 153 -20.57 -11.37 12.28
C LEU A 153 -21.16 -10.00 12.68
N LEU A 154 -20.41 -8.91 12.50
CA LEU A 154 -20.89 -7.57 12.84
C LEU A 154 -22.07 -7.12 11.97
N VAL A 155 -22.02 -7.42 10.67
CA VAL A 155 -23.15 -7.19 9.77
C VAL A 155 -24.37 -8.02 10.19
N SER A 156 -24.18 -9.24 10.71
CA SER A 156 -25.29 -10.04 11.24
C SER A 156 -25.96 -9.37 12.46
N TYR A 157 -25.20 -8.64 13.27
CA TYR A 157 -25.74 -7.88 14.40
C TYR A 157 -26.53 -6.66 13.94
N GLU A 158 -26.03 -5.92 12.95
CA GLU A 158 -26.74 -4.80 12.33
C GLU A 158 -28.07 -5.24 11.72
N VAL A 159 -28.10 -6.38 11.03
CA VAL A 159 -29.34 -6.96 10.47
C VAL A 159 -30.35 -7.32 11.56
N ARG A 160 -29.90 -7.84 12.71
CA ARG A 160 -30.80 -8.18 13.84
C ARG A 160 -31.39 -6.95 14.53
N MET A 161 -30.65 -5.84 14.55
CA MET A 161 -31.12 -4.59 15.13
C MET A 161 -31.96 -3.76 14.15
N GLU A 162 -31.97 -4.12 12.86
CA GLU A 162 -32.58 -3.34 11.77
C GLU A 162 -32.02 -1.89 11.69
N LYS A 163 -30.76 -1.73 12.10
CA LYS A 163 -30.05 -0.44 12.16
C LYS A 163 -28.68 -0.58 11.51
N ILE A 164 -28.28 0.44 10.75
CA ILE A 164 -27.00 0.48 10.05
C ILE A 164 -26.12 1.59 10.64
N CYS A 165 -24.89 1.24 11.02
CA CYS A 165 -23.91 2.21 11.45
C CYS A 165 -23.02 2.64 10.26
N GLN A 166 -23.07 3.93 9.92
CA GLN A 166 -22.30 4.48 8.80
C GLN A 166 -20.79 4.36 9.02
N PHE A 167 -20.32 4.57 10.26
CA PHE A 167 -18.89 4.45 10.60
C PHE A 167 -18.43 2.98 10.58
N CYS A 168 -19.24 2.02 11.05
CA CYS A 168 -18.93 0.59 10.94
C CYS A 168 -18.84 0.17 9.48
N THR A 169 -19.78 0.62 8.64
CA THR A 169 -19.76 0.36 7.20
C THR A 169 -18.46 0.87 6.56
N MET A 170 -17.98 2.06 6.94
CA MET A 170 -16.69 2.58 6.46
C MET A 170 -15.50 1.72 6.92
N ALA A 171 -15.51 1.22 8.15
CA ALA A 171 -14.49 0.29 8.63
C ALA A 171 -14.54 -1.05 7.87
N HIS A 172 -15.73 -1.56 7.56
CA HIS A 172 -15.92 -2.77 6.75
C HIS A 172 -15.35 -2.58 5.34
N ILE A 173 -15.67 -1.46 4.70
CA ILE A 173 -15.14 -1.09 3.37
C ILE A 173 -13.61 -0.98 3.42
N ALA A 174 -13.05 -0.34 4.44
CA ALA A 174 -11.60 -0.21 4.59
C ALA A 174 -10.91 -1.58 4.64
N ASN A 175 -11.47 -2.54 5.39
CA ASN A 175 -10.91 -3.90 5.44
C ASN A 175 -11.00 -4.61 4.09
N VAL A 176 -12.13 -4.49 3.39
CA VAL A 176 -12.33 -5.08 2.05
C VAL A 176 -11.32 -4.50 1.06
N VAL A 177 -11.10 -3.18 1.10
CA VAL A 177 -10.11 -2.51 0.23
C VAL A 177 -8.69 -2.93 0.60
N CYS A 178 -8.34 -3.06 1.88
CA CYS A 178 -7.05 -3.59 2.30
C CYS A 178 -6.83 -5.03 1.82
N LEU A 179 -7.85 -5.88 1.91
CA LEU A 179 -7.80 -7.26 1.40
C LEU A 179 -7.54 -7.29 -0.11
N PHE A 180 -8.27 -6.46 -0.87
CA PHE A 180 -8.02 -6.28 -2.30
C PHE A 180 -6.59 -5.77 -2.58
N GLY A 181 -6.11 -4.82 -1.76
CA GLY A 181 -4.77 -4.28 -1.82
C GLY A 181 -3.69 -5.35 -1.65
N PHE A 182 -3.80 -6.20 -0.63
CA PHE A 182 -2.87 -7.30 -0.38
C PHE A 182 -2.94 -8.38 -1.48
N TRP A 183 -4.15 -8.74 -1.93
CA TRP A 183 -4.32 -9.69 -3.02
C TRP A 183 -3.66 -9.19 -4.31
N LYS A 184 -3.88 -7.92 -4.66
CA LYS A 184 -3.24 -7.30 -5.83
C LYS A 184 -1.72 -7.18 -5.66
N ALA A 185 -1.23 -6.87 -4.46
CA ALA A 185 0.20 -6.85 -4.18
C ALA A 185 0.85 -8.23 -4.40
N GLY A 186 0.21 -9.31 -3.95
CA GLY A 186 0.65 -10.68 -4.21
C GLY A 186 0.69 -10.99 -5.72
N LYS A 187 -0.35 -10.60 -6.46
CA LYS A 187 -0.38 -10.76 -7.92
C LYS A 187 0.74 -10.00 -8.64
N MET A 188 1.09 -8.78 -8.20
CA MET A 188 2.21 -8.03 -8.78
C MET A 188 3.56 -8.71 -8.54
N HIS A 189 3.72 -9.41 -7.42
CA HIS A 189 4.92 -10.19 -7.12
C HIS A 189 5.04 -11.42 -8.02
N GLU A 190 3.92 -12.10 -8.31
CA GLU A 190 3.87 -13.25 -9.24
C GLU A 190 4.11 -12.83 -10.71
N GLU A 191 3.55 -11.70 -11.12
CA GLU A 191 3.68 -11.19 -12.50
C GLU A 191 5.05 -10.53 -12.79
N GLY A 192 5.93 -10.42 -11.80
CA GLY A 192 7.25 -9.79 -11.95
C GLY A 192 7.19 -8.27 -12.17
N ASN A 193 6.07 -7.63 -11.82
CA ASN A 193 5.86 -6.17 -11.89
C ASN A 193 6.08 -5.48 -10.54
N TRP A 194 6.70 -6.19 -9.60
CA TRP A 194 7.10 -5.70 -8.28
C TRP A 194 8.43 -4.94 -8.32
N ASP A 195 9.37 -5.42 -9.12
CA ASP A 195 10.65 -4.76 -9.28
C ASP A 195 10.47 -3.53 -10.16
N ASP A 196 10.93 -2.39 -9.64
CA ASP A 196 11.07 -1.19 -10.42
C ASP A 196 12.17 -1.48 -11.45
N LYS A 197 11.82 -2.03 -12.61
CA LYS A 197 12.74 -2.06 -13.74
C LYS A 197 13.09 -0.61 -14.02
N GLU A 198 14.27 -0.24 -13.54
CA GLU A 198 14.95 0.98 -13.87
C GLU A 198 14.78 1.16 -15.39
N GLN A 199 14.23 2.29 -15.81
CA GLN A 199 14.36 2.72 -17.20
C GLN A 199 15.83 3.10 -17.48
N THR A 200 16.78 2.25 -17.10
CA THR A 200 18.20 2.36 -17.45
C THR A 200 18.39 1.62 -18.76
N THR A 201 17.78 2.12 -19.83
CA THR A 201 18.08 1.72 -21.22
C THR A 201 17.57 2.77 -22.22
N ALA A 202 17.76 4.06 -21.92
CA ALA A 202 17.49 5.13 -22.90
C ALA A 202 18.47 6.30 -22.86
N SER A 203 19.65 6.17 -22.22
CA SER A 203 20.69 7.21 -22.28
C SER A 203 22.12 6.72 -22.47
N ASN A 204 22.37 5.40 -22.49
CA ASN A 204 23.72 4.83 -22.68
C ASN A 204 23.88 3.99 -23.96
N GLN A 205 22.94 4.09 -24.92
CA GLN A 205 23.11 3.47 -26.25
C GLN A 205 23.47 4.47 -27.35
N ASP A 206 23.42 5.78 -27.10
CA ASP A 206 23.78 6.80 -28.11
C ASP A 206 25.27 7.18 -28.11
N SER A 207 26.03 6.82 -27.06
CA SER A 207 27.48 7.08 -27.01
C SER A 207 28.35 5.96 -27.59
N GLU A 208 27.85 4.72 -27.68
CA GLU A 208 28.65 3.57 -28.17
C GLU A 208 28.37 3.22 -29.63
N LYS A 209 27.31 3.77 -30.23
CA LYS A 209 26.98 3.54 -31.65
C LYS A 209 27.62 4.55 -32.62
N SER A 210 28.12 5.69 -32.14
CA SER A 210 28.72 6.72 -33.01
C SER A 210 30.20 6.49 -33.36
N SER A 211 30.90 5.53 -32.75
CA SER A 211 32.34 5.31 -33.04
C SER A 211 32.63 4.21 -34.06
N ASN A 212 31.62 3.43 -34.50
CA ASN A 212 31.83 2.22 -35.30
C ASN A 212 31.48 2.36 -36.79
N ASP A 213 31.09 3.55 -37.26
CA ASP A 213 30.77 3.83 -38.67
C ASP A 213 31.84 4.71 -39.35
N ALA A 214 33.10 4.29 -39.31
CA ALA A 214 34.15 4.81 -40.18
C ALA A 214 34.49 3.77 -41.28
N PRO A 215 34.32 4.09 -42.58
CA PRO A 215 34.44 3.11 -43.64
C PRO A 215 35.89 2.76 -43.96
N GLU A 216 36.14 1.45 -43.99
CA GLU A 216 37.34 0.77 -44.46
C GLU A 216 37.65 1.14 -45.94
N LYS A 217 38.85 1.67 -46.20
CA LYS A 217 39.44 1.71 -47.56
C LYS A 217 40.67 0.83 -47.62
N ALA A 218 40.66 -0.03 -48.63
CA ALA A 218 41.53 -1.14 -48.99
C ALA A 218 43.04 -0.79 -49.23
N PRO A 219 43.93 -1.80 -49.38
CA PRO A 219 45.32 -1.75 -48.93
C PRO A 219 46.35 -1.41 -50.01
N LYS A 220 47.53 -0.89 -49.62
CA LYS A 220 48.74 -0.88 -50.46
C LYS A 220 50.04 -1.13 -49.66
N ARG A 221 50.66 -2.28 -49.99
CA ARG A 221 52.11 -2.62 -50.12
C ARG A 221 53.10 -2.23 -49.00
N GLN A 222 53.81 -3.25 -48.49
CA GLN A 222 55.07 -3.16 -47.73
C GLN A 222 56.21 -2.50 -48.55
N PRO A 223 57.28 -2.02 -47.90
CA PRO A 223 58.45 -2.90 -47.72
C PRO A 223 59.23 -2.77 -46.37
N LYS A 224 59.79 -3.93 -45.97
CA LYS A 224 61.09 -4.23 -45.33
C LYS A 224 61.65 -3.45 -44.11
N GLN A 225 61.92 -4.30 -43.09
CA GLN A 225 63.14 -4.45 -42.26
C GLN A 225 63.56 -3.34 -41.29
N SER A 226 63.64 -3.69 -40.00
CA SER A 226 64.89 -3.69 -39.23
C SER A 226 64.69 -4.18 -37.77
N ASN A 227 65.47 -5.20 -37.41
CA ASN A 227 65.89 -5.66 -36.07
C ASN A 227 65.77 -4.65 -34.91
N ARG A 228 65.48 -5.13 -33.67
CA ARG A 228 66.50 -5.49 -32.65
C ARG A 228 65.91 -5.61 -31.22
N LYS A 229 66.11 -6.80 -30.61
CA LYS A 229 66.38 -7.11 -29.17
C LYS A 229 65.46 -6.61 -28.04
N GLY A 230 64.87 -7.57 -27.34
CA GLY A 230 65.30 -7.97 -25.97
C GLY A 230 64.73 -7.19 -24.77
N GLY A 231 64.19 -7.92 -23.79
CA GLY A 231 63.96 -7.40 -22.43
C GLY A 231 63.04 -8.27 -21.57
N LYS A 232 63.60 -8.88 -20.52
CA LYS A 232 62.93 -9.65 -19.45
C LYS A 232 62.35 -8.72 -18.36
N GLY A 233 61.41 -9.25 -17.57
CA GLY A 233 61.00 -8.79 -16.22
C GLY A 233 59.49 -8.86 -16.09
N ASN A 234 58.83 -9.77 -15.35
CA ASN A 234 58.93 -10.22 -13.95
C ASN A 234 58.64 -9.12 -12.91
N ASP A 235 57.40 -9.07 -12.40
CA ASP A 235 57.03 -8.94 -10.99
C ASP A 235 55.50 -9.04 -10.87
N LYS A 236 54.98 -10.04 -10.15
CA LYS A 236 54.48 -9.99 -8.76
C LYS A 236 53.24 -9.09 -8.61
N ASN A 237 52.10 -9.74 -8.37
CA ASN A 237 51.43 -9.79 -7.06
C ASN A 237 51.13 -8.39 -6.53
N ASP A 238 49.84 -8.07 -6.38
CA ASP A 238 49.32 -7.69 -5.07
C ASP A 238 47.81 -7.92 -4.99
N LYS A 239 47.44 -8.52 -3.85
CA LYS A 239 46.11 -8.85 -3.38
C LYS A 239 45.49 -7.59 -2.78
N PHE A 240 44.20 -7.38 -2.98
CA PHE A 240 43.38 -6.61 -2.07
C PHE A 240 42.21 -7.49 -1.61
N TRP A 241 42.19 -7.75 -0.30
CA TRP A 241 41.00 -8.05 0.46
C TRP A 241 40.28 -6.74 0.78
#